data_AF-A0A7J5XKB4-F1
#
_entry.id   AF-A0A7J5XKB4-F1
#
_cell.length_a   1.000
_cell.length_b   1.000
_cell.length_c   1.000
_cell.angle_alpha   90.00
_cell.angle_beta   90.00
_cell.angle_gamma   90.00
#
_symmetry.space_group_name_H-M   'P 1'
#
loop_
_entity.id
_entity.type
_entity.pdbx_description
1 polymer ?
#
loop_
_entity_poly.entity_id
_entity_poly.type
_entity_poly.pdbx_seq_one_letter_code
_entity_poly.pdbx_strand_id
1 'polypeptide(L)' 'MSYLFSVPLSSLESVLGAESTLDLKAMAGRASYIAAERVSLPDPGAVAVATIMRAVMETLEEEKKK' A
#
# COMPACT_ATOMS: atom_id res chain seq x y z
N MET A 1 16.11 -2.33 -18.87
CA MET A 1 16.27 -1.57 -17.61
C MET A 1 15.55 -0.23 -17.78
N SER A 2 14.22 -0.21 -17.80
CA SER A 2 13.47 0.99 -18.23
C SER A 2 11.97 0.89 -17.94
N TYR A 3 11.57 0.82 -16.66
CA TYR A 3 10.19 1.02 -16.21
C TYR A 3 10.15 1.61 -14.79
N LEU A 4 10.95 2.64 -14.52
CA LEU A 4 10.97 3.28 -13.19
C LEU A 4 10.59 4.78 -13.20
N PHE A 5 10.14 5.33 -14.33
CA PHE A 5 9.93 6.78 -14.47
C PHE A 5 8.49 7.27 -14.67
N SER A 6 7.47 6.46 -14.39
CA SER A 6 6.06 6.94 -14.48
C SER A 6 5.17 6.24 -13.45
N VAL A 7 5.59 6.19 -12.19
CA VAL A 7 4.67 5.88 -11.10
C VAL A 7 4.33 7.22 -10.43
N PRO A 8 3.05 7.62 -10.36
CA PRO A 8 2.67 8.87 -9.70
C PRO A 8 3.15 8.87 -8.24
N LEU A 9 3.65 10.01 -7.79
CA LEU A 9 4.18 10.18 -6.42
C LEU A 9 3.16 9.75 -5.36
N SER A 10 1.88 10.03 -5.59
CA SER A 10 0.76 9.62 -4.72
C SER A 10 0.56 8.10 -4.62
N SER A 11 0.89 7.35 -5.67
CA SER A 11 0.88 5.89 -5.63
C SER A 11 2.05 5.35 -4.79
N LEU A 12 3.19 6.05 -4.77
CA LEU A 12 4.35 5.66 -3.97
C LEU A 12 4.07 5.82 -2.47
N GLU A 13 3.48 6.97 -2.10
CA GLU A 13 3.06 7.25 -0.71
C GLU A 13 2.10 6.19 -0.17
N SER A 14 1.22 5.66 -1.02
CA SER A 14 0.27 4.61 -0.62
C SER A 14 0.99 3.28 -0.31
N VAL A 15 2.01 2.92 -1.09
CA VAL A 15 2.85 1.75 -0.85
C VAL A 15 3.69 1.94 0.42
N LEU A 16 4.30 3.12 0.60
CA LEU A 16 5.04 3.45 1.82
C LEU A 16 4.13 3.42 3.05
N GLY A 17 2.88 3.88 2.93
CA GLY A 17 1.88 3.80 3.99
C GLY A 17 1.56 2.35 4.36
N ALA A 18 1.41 1.46 3.38
CA ALA A 18 1.23 0.03 3.64
C ALA A 18 2.47 -0.58 4.31
N GLU A 19 3.67 -0.30 3.80
CA GLU A 19 4.94 -0.77 4.40
C GLU A 19 5.12 -0.28 5.85
N SER A 20 4.65 0.93 6.17
CA SER A 20 4.74 1.50 7.53
C SER A 20 3.93 0.73 8.58
N THR A 21 3.04 -0.17 8.15
CA THR A 21 2.28 -1.03 9.06
C THR A 21 3.09 -2.23 9.59
N LEU A 22 4.23 -2.50 8.97
CA LEU A 22 5.22 -3.44 9.50
C LEU A 22 5.67 -2.96 10.88
N ASP A 23 5.86 -3.90 11.81
CA ASP A 23 6.23 -3.64 13.20
C ASP A 23 5.21 -2.86 14.05
N LEU A 24 4.05 -2.46 13.50
CA LEU A 24 2.97 -1.91 14.32
C LEU A 24 2.32 -3.02 15.17
N LYS A 25 1.76 -2.62 16.31
CA LYS A 25 0.89 -3.52 17.09
C LYS A 25 -0.52 -3.50 16.51
N ALA A 26 -1.00 -4.64 16.04
CA ALA A 26 -2.37 -4.77 15.58
C ALA A 26 -3.33 -4.60 16.77
N MET A 27 -4.11 -3.52 16.78
CA MET A 27 -5.09 -3.21 17.83
C MET A 27 -6.51 -3.68 17.47
N ALA A 28 -6.74 -4.09 16.21
CA ALA A 28 -8.03 -4.52 15.69
C ALA A 28 -7.89 -5.60 14.61
N GLY A 29 -9.00 -6.24 14.24
CA GLY A 29 -9.06 -7.26 13.19
C GLY A 29 -8.47 -8.61 13.59
N ARG A 30 -8.31 -9.53 12.62
CA ARG A 30 -7.79 -10.89 12.90
C ARG A 30 -6.31 -10.89 13.33
N ALA A 31 -5.54 -9.89 12.89
CA ALA A 31 -4.14 -9.76 13.26
C ALA A 31 -3.96 -9.52 14.77
N SER A 32 -4.91 -8.87 15.45
CA SER A 32 -4.82 -8.62 16.89
C SER A 32 -5.00 -9.89 17.76
N TYR A 33 -5.49 -11.00 17.20
CA TYR A 33 -5.69 -12.25 17.96
C TYR A 33 -4.40 -13.03 18.17
N ILE A 34 -3.42 -12.84 17.28
CA ILE A 34 -2.21 -13.66 17.19
C ILE A 34 -0.93 -12.84 17.26
N ALA A 35 -1.01 -11.52 17.08
CA ALA A 35 0.15 -10.64 17.24
C ALA A 35 0.45 -10.45 18.73
N ALA A 36 1.45 -11.18 19.24
CA ALA A 36 1.90 -11.04 20.62
C ALA A 36 2.33 -9.59 20.93
N GLU A 37 3.01 -8.93 19.98
CA GLU A 37 3.47 -7.53 20.14
C GLU A 37 3.50 -6.72 18.83
N ARG A 38 3.77 -7.35 17.67
CA ARG A 38 3.94 -6.67 16.36
C ARG A 38 3.50 -7.51 15.17
N VAL A 39 3.11 -6.88 14.06
CA VAL A 39 2.88 -7.56 12.77
C VAL A 39 4.21 -7.75 12.05
N SER A 40 4.53 -8.97 11.62
CA SER A 40 5.79 -9.32 10.94
C SER A 40 5.78 -9.06 9.43
N LEU A 41 4.60 -8.75 8.88
CA LEU A 41 4.37 -8.41 7.49
C LEU A 41 3.49 -7.16 7.48
N PRO A 42 3.53 -6.36 6.40
CA PRO A 42 2.55 -5.29 6.20
C PRO A 42 1.11 -5.81 6.35
N ASP A 43 0.24 -4.99 6.92
CA ASP A 43 -1.17 -5.29 7.05
C ASP A 43 -1.76 -5.58 5.64
N PRO A 44 -2.34 -6.76 5.42
CA PRO A 44 -2.83 -7.15 4.10
C PRO A 44 -3.97 -6.26 3.61
N GLY A 45 -4.74 -5.62 4.51
CA GLY A 45 -5.75 -4.63 4.15
C GLY A 45 -5.11 -3.33 3.65
N ALA A 46 -4.07 -2.84 4.31
CA ALA A 46 -3.31 -1.67 3.85
C ALA A 46 -2.66 -1.91 2.49
N VAL A 47 -2.09 -3.10 2.25
CA VAL A 47 -1.54 -3.49 0.93
C VAL A 47 -2.61 -3.52 -0.16
N ALA A 48 -3.81 -4.02 0.15
CA ALA A 48 -4.93 -4.03 -0.79
C ALA A 48 -5.34 -2.59 -1.18
N VAL A 49 -5.43 -1.69 -0.20
CA VAL A 49 -5.72 -0.26 -0.46
C VAL A 49 -4.66 0.39 -1.34
N ALA A 50 -3.37 0.16 -1.04
CA ALA A 50 -2.28 0.68 -1.86
C ALA A 50 -2.35 0.19 -3.31
N THR A 51 -2.71 -1.08 -3.51
CA THR A 51 -2.87 -1.68 -4.84
C THR A 51 -4.03 -1.04 -5.62
N ILE A 52 -5.17 -0.84 -4.95
CA ILE A 52 -6.33 -0.17 -5.57
C ILE A 52 -6.00 1.28 -5.93
N MET A 53 -5.37 2.01 -4.99
CA MET A 53 -4.99 3.40 -5.20
C MET A 53 -4.04 3.55 -6.39
N ARG A 54 -3.07 2.64 -6.52
CA ARG A 54 -2.18 2.56 -7.67
C ARG A 54 -2.95 2.39 -8.97
N ALA A 55 -3.84 1.41 -9.05
CA ALA A 55 -4.62 1.15 -10.26
C ALA A 55 -5.50 2.34 -10.66
N VAL A 56 -6.12 3.02 -9.69
CA VAL A 56 -6.90 4.25 -9.92
C VAL A 56 -6.00 5.36 -10.49
N MET A 57 -4.83 5.59 -9.89
CA MET A 57 -3.92 6.63 -10.36
C MET A 57 -3.36 6.34 -11.75
N GLU A 58 -2.99 5.09 -12.04
CA GLU A 58 -2.55 4.67 -13.37
C GLU A 58 -3.65 4.93 -14.42
N THR A 59 -4.90 4.57 -14.11
CA THR A 59 -6.06 4.83 -14.99
C THR A 59 -6.28 6.32 -15.23
N LEU A 60 -6.16 7.17 -14.20
CA LEU A 60 -6.33 8.61 -14.31
C LEU A 60 -5.21 9.28 -15.12
N GLU A 61 -3.97 8.79 -15.00
CA GLU A 61 -2.86 9.28 -15.82
C GLU A 61 -3.02 8.90 -17.30
N GLU A 62 -3.57 7.73 -17.59
CA GLU A 62 -3.89 7.29 -18.96
C GLU A 62 -4.98 8.16 -19.59
N GLU A 63 -6.06 8.46 -18.86
CA GLU A 63 -7.12 9.36 -19.33
C GLU A 63 -6.62 10.78 -19.61
N LYS A 64 -5.66 11.29 -18.83
CA LYS A 64 -5.08 12.64 -19.03
C LYS A 64 -4.16 12.74 -20.25
N LYS A 65 -3.64 11.61 -20.75
CA LYS A 65 -2.78 11.56 -21.96
C LYS A 65 -3.58 11.47 -23.27
N LYS A 66 -4.91 11.33 -23.17
CA LYS A 66 -5.86 11.27 -24.27
C LYS A 66 -6.34 12.66 -24.67
#